data_AF-A0A8B8NJV6-F1
#
_entry.id   AF-A0A8B8NJV6-F1
#
_cell.length_a   1.000
_cell.length_b   1.000
_cell.length_c   1.000
_cell.angle_alpha   90.00
_cell.angle_beta   90.00
_cell.angle_gamma   90.00
#
_symmetry.space_group_name_H-M   'P 1'
#
loop_
_entity.id
_entity.type
_entity.pdbx_description
1 polymer ?
#
loop_
_entity_poly.entity_id
_entity_poly.type
_entity_poly.pdbx_seq_one_letter_code
_entity_poly.pdbx_strand_id
1 'polypeptide(L)'
;MPPGLTSTESHPSSSPSAVFLKTQDHLEPRILSTSRDRMTEAPFRPREKLIEKQKYYQSIHRHTYLKGPLDKITSVTIPLALAAASMYMIGRGIYNMSHGIGKKE
;
A
#
# COMPACT_ATOMS: atom_id res chain seq x y z
N MET A 1 21.67 29.59 69.34
CA MET A 1 23.02 29.32 69.89
C MET A 1 23.39 27.87 69.56
N PRO A 2 24.69 27.56 69.32
CA PRO A 2 25.29 27.15 68.01
C PRO A 2 25.95 25.74 68.13
N PRO A 3 27.01 25.32 67.39
CA PRO A 3 27.67 25.72 66.11
C PRO A 3 27.73 24.52 65.10
N GLY A 4 28.27 24.56 63.87
CA GLY A 4 29.58 25.06 63.43
C GLY A 4 29.88 24.66 61.98
N LEU A 5 30.74 25.46 61.35
CA LEU A 5 31.29 25.35 59.99
C LEU A 5 32.42 24.32 59.92
N THR A 6 32.55 23.57 58.82
CA THR A 6 33.85 23.12 58.31
C THR A 6 33.83 22.99 56.79
N SER A 7 34.73 23.74 56.15
CA SER A 7 35.10 23.68 54.73
C SER A 7 35.99 22.46 54.44
N THR A 8 35.81 21.82 53.28
CA THR A 8 36.85 21.05 52.55
C THR A 8 36.53 21.22 51.06
N GLU A 9 37.29 22.04 50.31
CA GLU A 9 38.34 21.58 49.37
C GLU A 9 37.88 20.41 48.48
N SER A 10 37.54 20.66 47.22
CA SER A 10 38.44 20.80 46.05
C SER A 10 38.39 19.51 45.22
N HIS A 11 37.87 19.61 43.99
CA HIS A 11 38.31 18.93 42.76
C HIS A 11 37.20 19.04 41.69
N PRO A 12 37.51 19.57 40.49
CA PRO A 12 36.57 19.54 39.37
C PRO A 12 36.54 18.12 38.78
N SER A 13 35.48 17.35 39.05
CA SER A 13 35.25 16.09 38.36
C SER A 13 34.80 16.41 36.93
N SER A 14 35.73 16.30 35.99
CA SER A 14 35.49 16.29 34.56
C SER A 14 34.53 15.16 34.20
N SER A 15 33.25 15.48 34.03
CA SER A 15 32.28 14.53 33.47
C SER A 15 32.60 14.28 31.98
N PRO A 16 32.77 13.01 31.57
CA PRO A 16 33.20 12.63 30.21
C PRO A 16 32.14 12.86 29.11
N SER A 17 30.98 13.41 29.45
CA SER A 17 29.85 13.60 28.53
C SER A 17 30.09 14.66 27.44
N ALA A 18 31.07 15.55 27.61
CA ALA A 18 31.35 16.61 26.63
C ALA A 18 32.32 16.18 25.51
N VAL A 19 33.03 15.05 25.65
CA VAL A 19 33.94 14.54 24.61
C VAL A 19 33.19 13.72 23.55
N PHE A 20 32.03 13.17 23.93
CA PHE A 20 31.24 12.30 23.05
C PHE A 20 30.49 13.04 21.93
N LEU A 21 30.41 14.37 21.98
CA LEU A 21 29.71 15.19 20.98
C LEU A 21 30.63 15.85 19.95
N LYS A 22 31.94 15.58 19.95
CA LYS A 22 32.89 16.21 19.00
C LYS A 22 33.73 15.24 18.16
N THR A 23 33.37 13.95 18.17
CA THR A 23 34.05 12.91 17.36
C THR A 23 33.04 12.13 16.51
N GLN A 24 31.97 12.79 16.07
CA GLN A 24 30.98 12.22 15.15
C GLN A 24 30.91 12.95 13.81
N ASP A 25 31.92 13.75 13.47
CA ASP A 25 31.96 14.53 12.21
C ASP A 25 33.08 14.09 11.23
N HIS A 26 33.86 13.05 11.52
CA HIS A 26 35.07 12.77 10.72
C HIS A 26 35.23 11.37 10.12
N LEU A 27 34.33 10.41 10.31
CA LEU A 27 34.50 9.09 9.69
C LEU A 27 33.14 8.49 9.32
N GLU A 28 32.67 8.82 8.11
CA GLU A 28 31.93 7.91 7.20
C GLU A 28 31.82 8.58 5.79
N PRO A 29 32.92 8.70 5.01
CA PRO A 29 32.78 8.92 3.58
C PRO A 29 32.64 7.56 2.89
N ARG A 30 31.68 7.47 1.94
CA ARG A 30 31.79 6.64 0.71
C ARG A 30 31.18 5.22 0.65
N ILE A 31 30.12 4.87 1.39
CA ILE A 31 29.37 3.61 1.13
C ILE A 31 27.83 3.82 1.07
N LEU A 32 27.34 4.89 0.43
CA LEU A 32 25.90 5.02 0.14
C LEU A 32 25.55 5.75 -1.16
N SER A 33 26.42 5.67 -2.17
CA SER A 33 26.15 6.25 -3.50
C SER A 33 25.96 5.22 -4.61
N THR A 34 26.34 3.95 -4.44
CA THR A 34 26.40 2.99 -5.56
C THR A 34 25.11 2.21 -5.81
N SER A 35 24.00 2.49 -5.11
CA SER A 35 22.72 1.77 -5.33
C SER A 35 21.55 2.69 -5.71
N ARG A 36 21.77 3.98 -5.89
CA ARG A 36 20.71 4.96 -6.21
C ARG A 36 20.56 5.25 -7.71
N ASP A 37 21.38 4.63 -8.56
CA ASP A 37 21.55 4.96 -9.99
C ASP A 37 20.90 3.96 -10.96
N ARG A 38 19.92 3.17 -10.49
CA ARG A 38 19.15 2.21 -11.32
C ARG A 38 17.67 2.60 -11.49
N MET A 39 17.40 3.89 -11.66
CA MET A 39 16.08 4.42 -12.10
C MET A 39 16.25 5.57 -13.10
N THR A 40 17.30 5.51 -13.93
CA THR A 40 17.70 6.61 -14.82
C THR A 40 16.90 6.63 -16.12
N GLU A 41 16.08 5.61 -16.38
CA GLU A 41 15.13 5.62 -17.50
C GLU A 41 13.80 6.26 -17.07
N ALA A 42 13.41 7.33 -17.75
CA ALA A 42 12.10 7.94 -17.54
C ALA A 42 10.99 6.96 -17.97
N PRO A 43 9.90 6.83 -17.20
CA PRO A 43 8.82 5.92 -17.57
C PRO A 43 8.22 6.27 -18.93
N PHE A 44 7.80 5.25 -19.70
CA PHE A 44 7.18 5.41 -21.03
C PHE A 44 5.95 6.33 -21.06
N ARG A 45 5.33 6.58 -19.90
CA ARG A 45 4.21 7.50 -19.75
C ARG A 45 4.49 8.53 -18.66
N PRO A 46 4.11 9.80 -18.89
CA PRO A 46 4.12 10.84 -17.87
C PRO A 46 3.29 10.43 -16.65
N ARG A 47 3.78 10.69 -15.43
CA ARG A 47 3.14 10.27 -14.17
C ARG A 47 1.89 11.11 -13.86
N GLU A 48 1.74 12.25 -14.50
CA GLU A 48 0.64 13.20 -14.37
C GLU A 48 -0.71 12.51 -14.61
N LYS A 49 -0.80 11.66 -15.65
CA LYS A 49 -2.02 10.89 -15.96
C LYS A 49 -2.37 9.89 -14.86
N LEU A 50 -1.36 9.31 -14.21
CA LEU A 50 -1.56 8.33 -13.13
C LEU A 50 -2.06 9.04 -11.87
N ILE A 51 -1.47 10.19 -11.53
CA ILE A 51 -1.89 11.02 -10.39
C ILE A 51 -3.33 11.51 -10.58
N GLU A 52 -3.72 11.90 -11.79
CA GLU A 52 -5.09 12.29 -12.11
C GLU A 52 -6.09 11.15 -11.87
N LYS A 53 -5.77 9.94 -12.36
CA LYS A 53 -6.61 8.75 -12.12
C LYS A 53 -6.64 8.36 -10.64
N GLN A 54 -5.52 8.49 -9.92
CA GLN A 54 -5.48 8.26 -8.47
C GLN A 54 -6.42 9.22 -7.73
N LYS A 55 -6.35 10.52 -8.01
CA LYS A 55 -7.27 11.51 -7.42
C LYS A 55 -8.72 11.19 -7.73
N TYR A 56 -9.03 10.87 -8.99
CA TYR A 56 -10.37 10.47 -9.41
C TYR A 56 -10.90 9.26 -8.63
N TYR A 57 -10.18 8.13 -8.62
CA TYR A 57 -10.65 6.90 -7.96
C TYR A 57 -10.58 6.94 -6.42
N GLN A 58 -9.76 7.82 -5.84
CA GLN A 58 -9.72 8.05 -4.39
C GLN A 58 -10.84 8.97 -3.92
N SER A 59 -11.33 9.89 -4.76
CA SER A 59 -12.46 10.77 -4.42
C SER A 59 -13.81 10.04 -4.35
N ILE A 60 -13.91 8.85 -4.95
CA ILE A 60 -15.16 8.08 -5.06
C ILE A 60 -15.30 7.13 -3.87
N HIS A 61 -16.35 7.34 -3.08
CA HIS A 61 -16.74 6.51 -1.93
C HIS A 61 -17.62 5.33 -2.38
N ARG A 62 -17.05 4.39 -3.13
CA ARG A 62 -17.70 3.13 -3.58
C ARG A 62 -16.73 1.95 -3.42
N HIS A 63 -17.27 0.73 -3.40
CA HIS A 63 -16.45 -0.48 -3.46
C HIS A 63 -15.62 -0.53 -4.75
N THR A 64 -14.45 -1.16 -4.67
CA THR A 64 -13.42 -1.16 -5.73
C THR A 64 -13.96 -1.54 -7.11
N TYR A 65 -14.86 -2.52 -7.19
CA TYR A 65 -15.44 -3.03 -8.45
C TYR A 65 -16.57 -2.17 -9.03
N LEU A 66 -16.85 -0.99 -8.45
CA LEU A 66 -17.89 -0.05 -8.89
C LEU A 66 -17.37 1.39 -8.99
N LYS A 67 -16.05 1.59 -8.98
CA LYS A 67 -15.47 2.94 -8.97
C LYS A 67 -15.51 3.58 -10.36
N GLY A 68 -15.22 2.81 -11.39
CA GLY A 68 -15.26 3.27 -12.77
C GLY A 68 -16.67 3.18 -13.38
N PRO A 69 -17.00 4.05 -14.35
CA PRO A 69 -18.25 3.93 -15.11
C PRO A 69 -18.30 2.63 -15.94
N LEU A 70 -17.15 2.19 -16.48
CA LEU A 70 -17.04 0.92 -17.19
C LEU A 70 -17.15 -0.28 -16.26
N ASP A 71 -16.74 -0.14 -15.00
CA ASP A 71 -16.80 -1.22 -14.02
C ASP A 71 -18.24 -1.69 -13.80
N LYS A 72 -19.24 -0.80 -13.89
CA LYS A 72 -20.65 -1.19 -13.79
C LYS A 72 -21.06 -2.19 -14.88
N ILE A 73 -20.57 -2.01 -16.10
CA ILE A 73 -20.89 -2.89 -17.22
C ILE A 73 -20.18 -4.24 -17.02
N THR A 74 -18.89 -4.19 -16.68
CA THR A 74 -18.03 -5.39 -16.60
C THR A 74 -18.25 -6.21 -15.34
N SER A 75 -18.61 -5.60 -14.21
CA SER A 75 -18.76 -6.30 -12.92
C SER A 75 -20.21 -6.61 -12.55
N VAL A 76 -21.19 -5.88 -13.12
CA VAL A 76 -22.61 -6.11 -12.81
C VAL A 76 -23.34 -6.68 -14.01
N THR A 77 -23.41 -5.95 -15.12
CA THR A 77 -24.31 -6.31 -16.23
C THR A 77 -23.90 -7.60 -16.92
N ILE A 78 -22.65 -7.71 -17.37
CA ILE A 78 -22.16 -8.90 -18.10
C ILE A 78 -22.23 -10.16 -17.21
N PRO A 79 -21.69 -10.14 -15.97
CA PRO A 79 -21.73 -11.32 -15.11
C PRO A 79 -23.14 -11.73 -14.73
N LEU A 80 -24.04 -10.76 -14.46
CA LEU A 80 -25.42 -11.06 -14.09
C LEU A 80 -26.20 -11.69 -15.25
N ALA A 81 -26.08 -11.14 -16.45
CA ALA A 81 -26.73 -11.70 -17.64
C ALA A 81 -26.22 -13.12 -17.94
N LEU A 82 -24.89 -13.32 -17.85
CA LEU A 82 -24.29 -14.63 -18.05
C LEU A 82 -24.74 -15.63 -16.98
N ALA A 83 -24.76 -15.22 -15.70
CA ALA A 83 -25.20 -16.06 -14.60
C ALA A 83 -26.68 -16.47 -14.77
N ALA A 84 -27.55 -15.52 -15.11
CA ALA A 84 -28.96 -15.80 -15.36
C ALA A 84 -29.16 -16.78 -16.52
N ALA A 85 -28.49 -16.55 -17.65
CA ALA A 85 -28.57 -17.45 -18.81
C ALA A 85 -28.05 -18.86 -18.46
N SER A 86 -26.93 -18.94 -17.74
CA SER A 86 -26.33 -20.20 -17.31
C SER A 86 -27.26 -20.96 -16.35
N MET A 87 -27.81 -20.29 -15.35
CA MET A 87 -28.77 -20.88 -14.40
C MET A 87 -30.02 -21.37 -15.12
N TYR A 88 -30.54 -20.62 -16.10
CA TYR A 88 -31.69 -21.04 -16.90
C TYR A 88 -31.40 -22.32 -17.68
N MET A 89 -30.25 -22.38 -18.37
CA MET A 89 -29.86 -23.58 -19.13
C MET A 89 -29.65 -24.79 -18.22
N ILE A 90 -29.01 -24.61 -17.06
CA ILE A 90 -28.81 -25.67 -16.07
C ILE A 90 -30.17 -26.18 -15.55
N GLY A 91 -31.05 -25.27 -15.15
CA GLY A 91 -32.38 -25.62 -14.64
C GLY A 91 -33.20 -26.39 -15.68
N ARG A 92 -33.22 -25.93 -16.94
CA ARG A 92 -33.93 -26.62 -18.01
C ARG A 92 -33.27 -27.96 -18.37
N GLY A 93 -31.94 -28.05 -18.28
CA GLY A 93 -31.21 -29.30 -18.46
C GLY A 93 -31.59 -30.36 -17.42
N ILE A 94 -31.54 -29.98 -16.13
CA ILE A 94 -31.93 -30.86 -15.03
C ILE A 94 -33.41 -31.27 -15.13
N TYR A 95 -34.29 -30.31 -15.43
CA TYR A 95 -35.72 -30.58 -15.60
C TYR A 95 -35.99 -31.60 -16.73
N ASN A 96 -35.35 -31.41 -17.88
CA ASN A 96 -35.50 -32.33 -19.01
C ASN A 96 -34.99 -33.74 -18.66
N MET A 97 -33.84 -33.83 -17.98
CA MET A 97 -33.28 -35.11 -17.53
C MET A 97 -34.18 -35.81 -16.51
N SER A 98 -34.74 -35.08 -15.53
CA SER A 98 -35.59 -35.65 -14.48
C SER A 98 -36.96 -36.12 -14.99
N HIS A 99 -37.48 -35.50 -16.05
CA HIS A 99 -38.75 -35.88 -16.67
C HIS A 99 -38.59 -36.80 -17.90
N GLY A 100 -37.35 -37.17 -18.25
CA GLY A 100 -37.07 -38.04 -19.40
C GLY A 100 -37.42 -37.42 -20.76
N ILE A 101 -37.48 -36.08 -20.84
CA ILE A 101 -37.86 -35.30 -22.02
C ILE A 101 -36.62 -35.00 -22.89
N GLY A 102 -36.78 -35.00 -24.20
CA GLY A 102 -35.73 -34.58 -25.15
C GLY A 102 -34.74 -35.67 -25.54
N LYS A 103 -35.14 -36.95 -25.41
CA LYS A 103 -34.41 -38.06 -26.02
C LYS A 103 -34.46 -37.91 -27.54
N LYS A 104 -33.30 -38.01 -28.19
CA LYS A 104 -33.25 -38.21 -29.65
C LYS A 104 -33.60 -39.67 -29.94
N GLU A 105 -34.30 -39.89 -31.05
CA GLU A 105 -34.53 -41.24 -31.59
C GLU A 105 -33.22 -41.97 -31.90
#